data_AF-A0A1B9F2Z3-F1
#
_entry.id   AF-A0A1B9F2Z3-F1
#
_cell.length_a   1.000
_cell.length_b   1.000
_cell.length_c   1.000
_cell.angle_alpha   90.00
_cell.angle_beta   90.00
_cell.angle_gamma   90.00
#
_symmetry.space_group_name_H-M   'P 1'
#
loop_
_entity.id
_entity.type
_entity.pdbx_description
1 polymer ?
#
loop_
_entity_poly.entity_id
_entity_poly.type
_entity_poly.pdbx_seq_one_letter_code
_entity_poly.pdbx_strand_id
1 'polypeptide(L)'
;MIHAFLQQMRMEAFSKKVSLNIVISNNGTRLCETVQGKCIDLNNRFSASGNFTITDRGIFSNGNIHLSEATTDNPTYSCVVLSTTRVRLGEWNGSSCIAK
;
A
#
# COMPACT_ATOMS: atom_id res chain seq x y z
N MET A 1 9.39 -2.82 -2.46
CA MET A 1 8.53 -2.90 -3.66
C MET A 1 7.21 -2.14 -3.50
N ILE A 2 6.42 -2.36 -2.44
CA ILE A 2 5.11 -1.67 -2.23
C ILE A 2 5.22 -0.14 -2.28
N HIS A 3 6.20 0.45 -1.60
CA HIS A 3 6.40 1.92 -1.61
C HIS A 3 6.59 2.48 -3.03
N ALA A 4 7.44 1.85 -3.84
CA ALA A 4 7.69 2.31 -5.21
C ALA A 4 6.42 2.25 -6.08
N PHE A 5 5.65 1.16 -5.96
CA PHE A 5 4.37 1.03 -6.65
C PHE A 5 3.37 2.12 -6.26
N LEU A 6 3.23 2.41 -4.96
CA LEU A 6 2.33 3.47 -4.49
C LEU A 6 2.74 4.86 -5.00
N GLN A 7 4.05 5.15 -5.05
CA GLN A 7 4.55 6.40 -5.62
C GLN A 7 4.30 6.48 -7.12
N GLN A 8 4.46 5.37 -7.84
CA GLN A 8 4.12 5.31 -9.27
C GLN A 8 2.64 5.58 -9.52
N MET A 9 1.75 4.92 -8.79
CA MET A 9 0.29 5.13 -8.93
C MET A 9 -0.11 6.57 -8.57
N ARG A 10 0.57 7.18 -7.59
CA ARG A 10 0.39 8.60 -7.28
C ARG A 10 0.72 9.51 -8.45
N MET A 11 1.86 9.30 -9.08
CA MET A 11 2.27 10.08 -10.26
C MET A 11 1.28 9.90 -11.41
N GLU A 12 0.79 8.67 -11.61
CA GLU A 12 -0.19 8.39 -12.66
C GLU A 12 -1.55 9.03 -12.40
N ALA A 13 -2.08 8.94 -11.18
CA ALA A 13 -3.33 9.58 -10.79
C ALA A 13 -3.28 11.10 -11.02
N PHE A 14 -2.16 11.73 -10.64
CA PHE A 14 -1.95 13.17 -10.83
C PHE A 14 -1.81 13.58 -12.31
N SER A 15 -1.09 12.78 -13.09
CA SER A 15 -0.83 13.03 -14.52
C SER A 15 -2.10 12.87 -15.35
N LYS A 16 -2.86 11.81 -15.11
CA LYS A 16 -4.08 11.48 -15.87
C LYS A 16 -5.35 12.16 -15.33
N LYS A 17 -5.28 12.82 -14.17
CA LYS A 17 -6.44 13.43 -13.47
C LYS A 17 -7.57 12.44 -13.20
N VAL A 18 -7.21 11.23 -12.77
CA VAL A 18 -8.16 10.18 -12.41
C VAL A 18 -7.93 9.74 -10.98
N SER A 19 -9.02 9.39 -10.29
CA SER A 19 -8.92 8.73 -8.99
C SER A 19 -8.68 7.24 -9.20
N LEU A 20 -7.69 6.69 -8.52
CA LEU A 20 -7.30 5.29 -8.57
C LEU A 20 -7.64 4.61 -7.24
N ASN A 21 -8.02 3.34 -7.30
CA ASN A 21 -8.36 2.57 -6.10
C ASN A 21 -7.42 1.38 -5.96
N ILE A 22 -6.78 1.29 -4.81
CA ILE A 22 -5.76 0.31 -4.45
C ILE A 22 -6.40 -0.70 -3.50
N VAL A 23 -6.31 -1.97 -3.88
CA VAL A 23 -6.86 -3.10 -3.15
C VAL A 23 -5.81 -4.20 -3.03
N ILE A 24 -5.83 -4.89 -1.90
CA ILE A 24 -5.07 -6.13 -1.74
C ILE A 24 -5.97 -7.28 -2.19
N SER A 25 -5.48 -8.09 -3.11
CA SER A 25 -6.17 -9.24 -3.71
C SER A 25 -5.40 -10.54 -3.46
N ASN A 26 -5.99 -11.67 -3.84
CA ASN A 26 -5.42 -13.01 -3.71
C ASN A 26 -4.96 -13.36 -2.28
N ASN A 27 -5.82 -13.13 -1.28
CA ASN A 27 -5.52 -13.42 0.13
C ASN A 27 -4.19 -12.82 0.62
N GLY A 28 -3.87 -11.62 0.15
CA GLY A 28 -2.71 -10.85 0.64
C GLY A 28 -1.46 -10.90 -0.23
N THR A 29 -1.44 -11.69 -1.31
CA THR A 29 -0.23 -11.87 -2.12
C THR A 29 -0.14 -10.93 -3.32
N ARG A 30 -1.18 -10.12 -3.56
CA ARG A 30 -1.21 -9.21 -4.71
C ARG A 30 -1.73 -7.84 -4.32
N LEU A 31 -1.03 -6.78 -4.75
CA LEU A 31 -1.51 -5.40 -4.62
C LEU A 31 -1.94 -4.92 -6.00
N CYS A 32 -3.20 -4.52 -6.12
CA CYS A 32 -3.81 -4.15 -7.38
C CYS A 32 -4.41 -2.75 -7.33
N GLU A 33 -4.32 -2.06 -8.45
CA GLU A 33 -5.07 -0.85 -8.76
C GLU A 33 -6.22 -1.23 -9.70
N THR A 34 -7.46 -0.90 -9.33
CA THR A 34 -8.66 -1.46 -9.96
C THR A 34 -9.15 -0.71 -11.21
N VAL A 35 -8.75 0.53 -11.42
CA VAL A 35 -9.24 1.38 -12.53
C VAL A 35 -8.44 1.13 -13.81
N GLN A 36 -7.12 0.99 -13.71
CA GLN A 36 -6.21 0.68 -14.81
C GLN A 36 -5.79 -0.79 -14.84
N GLY A 37 -6.15 -1.59 -13.84
CA GLY A 37 -5.86 -3.03 -13.80
C GLY A 37 -4.39 -3.37 -13.57
N LYS A 38 -3.63 -2.47 -12.93
CA LYS A 38 -2.19 -2.67 -12.64
C LYS A 38 -2.01 -3.40 -11.33
N CYS A 39 -1.29 -4.51 -11.34
CA CYS A 39 -1.01 -5.30 -10.14
C CYS A 39 0.48 -5.59 -10.00
N ILE A 40 0.93 -5.71 -8.75
CA ILE A 40 2.22 -6.28 -8.39
C ILE A 40 2.02 -7.50 -7.50
N ASP A 41 2.87 -8.50 -7.69
CA ASP A 41 2.90 -9.68 -6.84
C ASP A 41 3.83 -9.43 -5.66
N LEU A 42 3.42 -9.91 -4.49
CA LEU A 42 4.11 -9.74 -3.22
C LEU A 42 4.64 -11.10 -2.77
N ASN A 43 5.92 -11.14 -2.40
CA ASN A 43 6.55 -12.37 -1.92
C ASN A 43 5.95 -12.85 -0.59
N ASN A 44 5.48 -11.90 0.23
CA ASN A 44 4.84 -12.17 1.52
C ASN A 44 3.37 -11.78 1.47
N ARG A 45 2.57 -12.36 2.37
CA ARG A 45 1.16 -11.99 2.52
C ARG A 45 1.05 -10.69 3.29
N PHE A 46 0.39 -9.71 2.70
CA PHE A 46 0.05 -8.43 3.32
C PHE A 46 -1.45 -8.33 3.56
N SER A 47 -1.83 -7.63 4.62
CA SER A 47 -3.18 -7.19 4.88
C SER A 47 -3.22 -5.66 4.88
N ALA A 48 -4.42 -5.12 4.66
CA ALA A 48 -4.67 -3.69 4.64
C ALA A 48 -5.78 -3.35 5.62
N SER A 49 -5.71 -2.17 6.22
CA SER A 49 -6.81 -1.64 7.03
C SER A 49 -8.10 -1.38 6.24
N GLY A 50 -8.04 -1.44 4.90
CA GLY A 50 -9.16 -1.27 4.00
C GLY A 50 -8.69 -1.05 2.55
N ASN A 51 -9.62 -0.68 1.68
CA ASN A 51 -9.27 -0.21 0.33
C ASN A 51 -8.77 1.24 0.42
N PHE A 52 -7.80 1.59 -0.42
CA PHE A 52 -7.23 2.93 -0.43
C PHE A 52 -7.48 3.63 -1.75
N THR A 53 -7.79 4.91 -1.70
CA THR A 53 -7.96 5.73 -2.90
C THR A 53 -6.79 6.69 -3.04
N ILE A 54 -6.33 6.89 -4.27
CA ILE A 54 -5.44 7.97 -4.67
C ILE A 54 -6.27 8.91 -5.52
N THR A 55 -6.46 10.15 -5.09
CA THR A 55 -7.26 11.11 -5.87
C THR A 55 -6.53 11.58 -7.13
N ASP A 56 -7.25 12.24 -8.02
CA ASP A 56 -6.72 12.98 -9.19
C ASP A 56 -5.66 14.06 -8.85
N ARG A 57 -5.53 14.43 -7.57
CA ARG A 57 -4.50 15.32 -7.02
C ARG A 57 -3.32 14.56 -6.42
N GLY A 58 -3.31 13.23 -6.49
CA GLY A 58 -2.29 12.38 -5.90
C GLY A 58 -2.31 12.37 -4.37
N ILE A 59 -3.50 12.53 -3.77
CA ILE A 59 -3.72 12.47 -2.32
C ILE A 59 -4.17 11.05 -1.96
N PHE A 60 -3.55 10.43 -0.96
CA PHE A 60 -3.95 9.12 -0.47
C PHE A 60 -5.10 9.21 0.54
N SER A 61 -5.97 8.22 0.59
CA SER A 61 -6.77 7.96 1.80
C SER A 61 -5.85 7.45 2.91
N ASN A 62 -6.15 7.82 4.16
CA ASN A 62 -5.39 7.34 5.31
C ASN A 62 -5.57 5.83 5.51
N GLY A 63 -4.52 5.17 6.00
CA GLY A 63 -4.59 3.76 6.40
C GLY A 63 -3.22 3.10 6.45
N ASN A 64 -3.18 1.78 6.47
CA ASN A 64 -1.92 1.04 6.47
C ASN A 64 -2.01 -0.29 5.72
N ILE A 65 -0.85 -0.73 5.24
CA ILE A 65 -0.62 -2.06 4.68
C ILE A 65 0.44 -2.72 5.55
N HIS A 66 0.18 -3.91 6.09
CA HIS A 66 1.10 -4.59 7.00
C HIS A 66 1.22 -6.06 6.63
N LEU A 67 2.29 -6.72 7.07
CA LEU A 67 2.41 -8.17 6.94
C LEU A 67 1.25 -8.85 7.68
N SER A 68 0.60 -9.80 7.02
CA SER A 68 -0.53 -10.54 7.57
C SER A 68 -0.10 -11.63 8.55
N GLU A 69 1.14 -12.10 8.43
CA GLU A 69 1.70 -13.18 9.24
C GLU A 69 3.13 -12.81 9.64
N ALA A 70 3.57 -13.30 10.81
CA ALA A 70 4.95 -13.16 11.24
C ALA A 70 5.82 -14.02 10.32
N THR A 71 6.57 -13.36 9.44
CA THR A 71 7.57 -14.04 8.60
C THR A 71 8.79 -14.39 9.45
N THR A 72 9.36 -15.57 9.23
CA THR A 72 10.63 -16.00 9.87
C THR A 72 11.79 -15.03 9.65
N ASP A 73 11.71 -14.21 8.60
CA ASP A 73 12.80 -13.33 8.16
C ASP A 73 12.81 -11.93 8.81
N ASN A 74 11.93 -11.64 9.79
CA ASN A 74 11.86 -10.36 10.53
C ASN A 74 12.31 -9.12 9.71
N PRO A 75 11.58 -8.77 8.64
CA PRO A 75 12.02 -7.73 7.73
C PRO A 75 12.10 -6.39 8.44
N THR A 76 13.14 -5.60 8.14
CA THR A 76 13.37 -4.25 8.70
C THR A 76 12.16 -3.32 8.54
N TYR A 77 11.35 -3.55 7.50
CA TYR A 77 10.07 -2.88 7.28
C TYR A 77 8.97 -3.93 7.08
N SER A 78 8.06 -4.03 8.04
CA SER A 78 6.94 -4.98 8.03
C SER A 78 5.58 -4.31 7.77
N CYS A 79 5.55 -2.98 7.63
CA CYS A 79 4.34 -2.26 7.24
C CYS A 79 4.62 -0.93 6.51
N VAL A 80 3.54 -0.37 5.96
CA VAL A 80 3.50 0.89 5.23
C VAL A 80 2.33 1.71 5.77
N VAL A 81 2.61 2.93 6.24
CA VAL A 81 1.59 3.91 6.62
C VAL A 81 1.27 4.80 5.43
N LEU A 82 -0.02 4.86 5.10
CA LEU A 82 -0.59 5.79 4.14
C LEU A 82 -1.20 6.97 4.90
N SER A 83 -0.71 8.16 4.58
CA SER A 83 -1.30 9.43 5.00
C SER A 83 -1.58 10.28 3.77
N THR A 84 -2.52 11.23 3.88
CA THR A 84 -2.95 12.12 2.79
C THR A 84 -1.86 12.54 1.80
N THR A 85 -0.67 12.90 2.29
CA THR A 85 0.42 13.37 1.43
C THR A 85 1.66 12.47 1.40
N ARG A 86 1.73 11.45 2.26
CA ARG A 86 2.96 10.65 2.45
C ARG A 86 2.67 9.17 2.61
N VAL A 87 3.54 8.39 1.99
CA VAL A 87 3.69 6.95 2.24
C VAL A 87 4.96 6.79 3.07
N ARG A 88 4.87 6.13 4.22
CA ARG A 88 6.03 5.87 5.10
C ARG A 88 6.19 4.38 5.32
N LEU A 89 7.43 3.92 5.33
CA LEU A 89 7.75 2.56 5.75
C LEU A 89 7.78 2.50 7.28
N GLY A 90 7.47 1.34 7.84
CA GLY A 90 7.41 1.17 9.28
C GLY A 90 7.48 -0.28 9.71
N GLU A 91 7.32 -0.46 11.01
CA GLU A 91 7.31 -1.77 11.67
C GLU A 91 5.93 -2.04 12.27
N TRP A 92 5.38 -3.22 11.96
CA TRP A 92 4.14 -3.72 12.52
C TRP A 92 4.41 -4.36 13.88
N ASN A 93 3.80 -3.83 14.95
CA ASN A 93 3.93 -4.37 16.30
C ASN A 93 2.82 -5.38 16.68
N GLY A 94 2.04 -5.86 15.72
CA GLY A 94 0.87 -6.73 15.95
C GLY A 94 -0.45 -5.98 16.05
N SER A 95 -0.44 -4.69 16.37
CA SER A 95 -1.65 -3.86 16.49
C SER A 95 -1.63 -2.57 15.66
N SER A 96 -0.45 -2.04 15.38
CA SER A 96 -0.27 -0.74 14.74
C SER A 96 0.99 -0.71 13.90
N CYS A 97 0.97 0.09 12.84
CA CYS A 97 2.13 0.32 11.99
C CYS A 97 2.88 1.55 12.49
N ILE A 98 4.06 1.33 13.07
CA ILE A 98 4.93 2.40 13.58
C ILE A 98 5.82 2.86 12.43
N ALA A 99 5.48 4.01 11.83
CA ALA A 99 6.31 4.62 10.80
C ALA A 99 7.70 4.99 11.36
N LYS A 100 8.76 4.66 10.63
CA LYS A 100 10.14 5.05 10.93
C LYS A 100 10.63 6.15 9.98
#